data_AF-A0AAV9E8T2-F1
#
_entry.id   AF-A0AAV9E8T2-F1
#
_cell.length_a   1.000
_cell.length_b   1.000
_cell.length_c   1.000
_cell.angle_alpha   90.00
_cell.angle_beta   90.00
_cell.angle_gamma   90.00
#
_symmetry.space_group_name_H-M   'P 1'
#
loop_
_entity.id
_entity.type
_entity.pdbx_description
1 polymer ?
#
loop_
_entity_poly.entity_id
_entity_poly.type
_entity_poly.pdbx_seq_one_letter_code
_entity_poly.pdbx_strand_id
1 'polypeptide(L)'
;MESLSIVEVPTYFLCPISLEIMKDPVTLSTGITYDRDSIERWLFSDNNSTCPVTKQPLSDSSADITTPNHTLRRLIQSWCAANASNDIERFPTPKPPVDRSRISTLLDEASNPSTRPNALRELRSIAAESERNRRCMESAGAGDALVSIMKREMVIEETLLCLLHDLQLSARGMRDVLRRHADLIEVLARVMLARRASDQCRARAVVLLRSAVAAANPNQLMSAREVFEAVVGVIRDRISAQATKAGLKVLGELCAWGRNRVRAVEAGAVDVLVGIVMEAGEIEGRRVVEMGLVVLDILCGCAEGRAEFVGNATGLAAVGKRVLRLSNVATERGVRILSSIARFSGTKAVLQEMAEVGVVAKLCLVLQVNCGVKTKEKAREILRLHGRVWRNSPCIAPYLLSSFPN
;
A
#
# COMPACT_ATOMS: atom_id res chain seq x y z
N MET A 1 -17.50 19.58 49.21
CA MET A 1 -16.32 19.29 48.37
C MET A 1 -15.91 17.86 48.67
N GLU A 2 -16.48 16.89 47.96
CA GLU A 2 -15.99 15.51 48.02
C GLU A 2 -14.66 15.48 47.26
N SER A 3 -13.60 15.11 47.97
CA SER A 3 -12.29 14.84 47.37
C SER A 3 -12.44 13.62 46.46
N LEU A 4 -12.33 13.80 45.15
CA LEU A 4 -12.08 12.71 44.21
C LEU A 4 -10.78 12.02 44.64
N SER A 5 -10.88 10.91 45.36
CA SER A 5 -9.73 10.08 45.70
C SER A 5 -9.23 9.47 44.40
N ILE A 6 -8.13 9.99 43.87
CA ILE A 6 -7.42 9.39 42.74
C ILE A 6 -6.93 8.03 43.22
N VAL A 7 -7.59 6.97 42.79
CA VAL A 7 -7.17 5.60 43.10
C VAL A 7 -5.85 5.37 42.38
N GLU A 8 -4.77 5.22 43.15
CA GLU A 8 -3.45 4.93 42.60
C GLU A 8 -3.40 3.49 42.10
N VAL A 9 -3.12 3.33 40.80
CA VAL A 9 -2.98 2.01 40.18
C VAL A 9 -1.66 1.37 40.64
N PRO A 10 -1.66 0.17 41.21
CA PRO A 10 -0.43 -0.52 41.56
C PRO A 10 0.49 -0.69 40.35
N THR A 11 1.76 -0.28 40.49
CA THR A 11 2.73 -0.23 39.39
C THR A 11 2.96 -1.58 38.71
N TYR A 12 2.85 -2.69 39.45
CA TYR A 12 2.97 -4.05 38.93
C TYR A 12 1.75 -4.52 38.10
N PHE A 13 0.69 -3.72 37.99
CA PHE A 13 -0.39 -3.91 37.03
C PHE A 13 -0.16 -3.17 35.71
N LEU A 14 0.82 -2.27 35.66
CA LEU A 14 1.10 -1.46 34.49
C LEU A 14 2.02 -2.19 33.51
N CYS A 15 1.68 -2.13 32.23
CA CYS A 15 2.52 -2.63 31.15
C CYS A 15 3.79 -1.77 31.05
N PRO A 16 5.00 -2.35 31.06
CA PRO A 16 6.24 -1.56 30.93
C PRO A 16 6.41 -0.82 29.60
N ILE A 17 5.61 -1.16 28.57
CA ILE A 17 5.64 -0.49 27.26
C ILE A 17 4.63 0.65 27.20
N SER A 18 3.35 0.37 27.47
CA SER A 18 2.28 1.37 27.33
C SER A 18 2.08 2.22 28.58
N LEU A 19 2.59 1.78 29.73
CA LEU A 19 2.35 2.36 31.05
C LEU A 19 0.87 2.37 31.46
N GLU A 20 0.03 1.59 30.77
CA GLU A 20 -1.38 1.38 31.07
C GLU A 20 -1.61 0.04 31.79
N ILE A 21 -2.75 -0.12 32.47
CA ILE A 21 -3.15 -1.39 33.09
C ILE A 21 -3.15 -2.51 32.04
N MET A 22 -2.49 -3.62 32.36
CA MET A 22 -2.46 -4.81 31.51
C MET A 22 -3.85 -5.45 31.44
N LYS A 23 -4.42 -5.50 30.24
CA LYS A 23 -5.71 -6.14 29.98
C LYS A 23 -5.53 -7.64 29.76
N ASP A 24 -4.43 -8.01 29.11
CA ASP A 24 -4.01 -9.37 28.87
C ASP A 24 -2.53 -9.56 29.27
N PRO A 25 -2.22 -9.78 30.56
CA PRO A 25 -0.84 -9.89 31.00
C PRO A 25 -0.19 -11.18 30.49
N VAL A 26 1.00 -11.05 29.89
CA VAL A 26 1.81 -12.13 29.32
C VAL A 26 3.27 -11.95 29.65
N THR A 27 3.97 -13.04 29.90
CA THR A 27 5.34 -13.05 30.39
C THR A 27 6.27 -13.58 29.31
N LEU A 28 7.35 -12.85 29.05
CA LEU A 28 8.44 -13.34 28.20
C LEU A 28 9.31 -14.34 28.97
N SER A 29 10.17 -15.08 28.27
CA SER A 29 11.19 -15.96 28.87
C SER A 29 12.11 -15.25 29.87
N THR A 30 12.25 -13.93 29.72
CA THR A 30 13.01 -13.04 30.64
C THR A 30 12.31 -12.80 31.99
N GLY A 31 11.09 -13.29 32.17
CA GLY A 31 10.30 -13.14 33.40
C GLY A 31 9.53 -11.81 33.51
N ILE A 32 9.70 -10.89 32.56
CA ILE A 32 8.95 -9.62 32.55
C ILE A 32 7.57 -9.82 31.92
N THR A 33 6.54 -9.31 32.61
CA THR A 33 5.15 -9.32 32.16
C THR A 33 4.79 -8.00 31.47
N TYR A 34 4.07 -8.12 30.35
CA TYR A 34 3.58 -7.01 29.53
C TYR A 34 2.09 -7.21 29.24
N ASP A 35 1.42 -6.14 28.83
CA ASP A 35 0.17 -6.29 28.11
C ASP A 35 0.44 -6.94 26.74
N ARG A 36 -0.32 -7.98 26.39
CA ARG A 36 -0.11 -8.79 25.19
C ARG A 36 -0.05 -7.95 23.93
N ASP A 37 -1.01 -7.04 23.71
CA ASP A 37 -1.07 -6.27 22.47
C ASP A 37 0.14 -5.34 22.34
N SER A 38 0.65 -4.84 23.47
CA SER A 38 1.83 -3.97 23.51
C SER A 38 3.11 -4.72 23.16
N ILE A 39 3.32 -5.91 23.74
CA ILE A 39 4.51 -6.71 23.44
C ILE A 39 4.46 -7.34 22.06
N GLU A 40 3.28 -7.76 21.60
CA GLU A 40 3.13 -8.28 20.23
C GLU A 40 3.44 -7.19 19.19
N ARG A 41 2.93 -5.96 19.36
CA ARG A 41 3.30 -4.84 18.47
C ARG A 41 4.82 -4.61 18.44
N TRP A 42 5.48 -4.60 19.60
CA TRP A 42 6.94 -4.46 19.67
C TRP A 42 7.67 -5.55 18.88
N LEU A 43 7.25 -6.81 19.01
CA LEU A 43 7.90 -7.95 18.36
C LEU A 43 7.61 -8.01 16.85
N PHE A 44 6.38 -7.69 16.43
CA PHE A 44 5.93 -7.91 15.05
C PHE A 44 6.00 -6.68 14.14
N SER A 45 5.86 -5.46 14.67
CA SER A 45 5.87 -4.24 13.85
C SER A 45 7.27 -3.74 13.53
N ASP A 46 8.21 -3.89 14.47
CA ASP A 46 9.56 -3.31 14.37
C ASP A 46 10.66 -4.33 14.08
N ASN A 47 10.28 -5.61 13.85
CA ASN A 47 11.20 -6.73 13.65
C ASN A 47 12.20 -6.87 14.84
N ASN A 48 11.78 -6.49 16.04
CA ASN A 48 12.57 -6.59 17.26
C ASN A 48 12.51 -8.01 17.82
N SER A 49 13.69 -8.58 18.11
CA SER A 49 13.84 -9.92 18.71
C SER A 49 14.35 -9.86 20.15
N THR A 50 14.17 -8.73 20.82
CA THR A 50 14.69 -8.49 22.17
C THR A 50 13.59 -8.08 23.14
N CYS A 51 13.74 -8.47 24.40
CA CYS A 51 12.92 -7.96 25.49
C CYS A 51 13.06 -6.43 25.62
N PRO A 52 11.94 -5.66 25.65
CA PRO A 52 11.99 -4.19 25.73
C PRO A 52 12.76 -3.67 26.94
N VAL A 53 12.65 -4.37 28.08
CA VAL A 53 13.23 -3.94 29.37
C VAL A 53 14.63 -4.49 29.55
N THR A 54 14.82 -5.81 29.46
CA THR A 54 16.12 -6.44 29.74
C THR A 54 17.10 -6.37 28.57
N LYS A 55 16.63 -6.00 27.37
CA LYS A 55 17.39 -6.03 26.11
C LYS A 55 17.96 -7.40 25.74
N GLN A 56 17.57 -8.45 26.46
CA GLN A 56 18.01 -9.82 26.17
C GLN A 56 17.34 -10.32 24.88
N PRO A 57 18.07 -11.05 24.03
CA PRO A 57 17.51 -11.69 22.84
C PRO A 57 16.51 -12.77 23.26
N LEU A 58 15.38 -12.82 22.56
CA LEU A 58 14.36 -13.85 22.74
C LEU A 58 14.64 -14.95 21.72
N SER A 59 14.94 -16.16 22.20
CA SER A 59 15.12 -17.34 21.37
C SER A 59 13.75 -17.85 20.90
N ASP A 60 13.64 -18.08 19.60
CA ASP A 60 12.55 -18.67 18.83
C ASP A 60 11.43 -17.76 18.31
N SER A 61 11.18 -17.92 17.01
CA SER A 61 10.34 -17.08 16.16
C SER A 61 8.91 -17.61 15.97
N SER A 62 8.41 -18.38 16.94
CA SER A 62 7.09 -19.02 16.92
C SER A 62 6.09 -18.33 17.86
N ALA A 63 4.82 -18.74 17.74
CA ALA A 63 3.67 -18.20 18.48
C ALA A 63 3.73 -18.34 20.02
N ASP A 64 4.79 -18.97 20.55
CA ASP A 64 4.95 -19.34 21.96
C ASP A 64 5.95 -18.45 22.72
N ILE A 65 6.36 -17.32 22.14
CA ILE A 65 7.31 -16.37 22.76
C ILE A 65 6.78 -15.71 24.05
N THR A 66 5.47 -15.81 24.30
CA THR A 66 4.82 -15.26 25.49
C THR A 66 4.00 -16.32 26.22
N THR A 67 4.18 -16.42 27.53
CA THR A 67 3.36 -17.27 28.39
C THR A 67 2.27 -16.43 29.07
N PRO A 68 0.97 -16.76 28.94
CA PRO A 68 -0.09 -16.03 29.64
C PRO A 68 0.13 -16.01 31.17
N ASN A 69 0.02 -14.84 31.80
CA ASN A 69 0.07 -14.72 33.26
C ASN A 69 -1.36 -14.68 33.84
N HIS A 70 -1.98 -15.86 33.96
CA HIS A 70 -3.35 -15.98 34.46
C HIS A 70 -3.51 -15.47 35.90
N THR A 71 -2.49 -15.66 36.75
CA THR A 71 -2.50 -15.17 38.13
C THR A 71 -2.57 -13.66 38.17
N LEU A 72 -1.67 -12.97 37.46
CA LEU A 72 -1.69 -11.51 37.40
C LEU A 72 -2.99 -10.97 36.78
N ARG A 73 -3.50 -11.64 35.75
CA ARG A 73 -4.80 -11.29 35.15
C ARG A 73 -5.92 -11.33 36.18
N ARG A 74 -6.00 -12.39 37.00
CA ARG A 74 -7.02 -12.52 38.05
C ARG A 74 -6.88 -11.43 39.13
N LEU A 75 -5.65 -11.09 39.51
CA LEU A 75 -5.37 -10.02 40.47
C LEU A 75 -5.82 -8.65 39.94
N ILE A 76 -5.48 -8.32 38.69
CA ILE A 76 -5.90 -7.09 38.02
C ILE A 76 -7.44 -7.03 37.96
N GLN A 77 -8.10 -8.10 37.53
CA GLN A 77 -9.56 -8.14 37.46
C GLN A 77 -10.23 -7.98 38.84
N SER A 78 -9.67 -8.60 39.88
CA SER A 78 -10.15 -8.44 41.25
C SER A 78 -9.99 -7.01 41.75
N TRP A 79 -8.87 -6.37 41.43
CA TRP A 79 -8.61 -4.98 41.78
C TRP A 79 -9.55 -4.01 41.04
N CYS A 80 -9.79 -4.22 39.74
CA CYS A 80 -10.77 -3.43 38.98
C CYS A 80 -12.18 -3.59 39.59
N ALA A 81 -12.59 -4.81 39.95
CA ALA A 81 -13.88 -5.05 40.57
C ALA A 81 -14.05 -4.36 41.93
N ALA A 82 -12.99 -4.34 42.75
CA ALA A 82 -12.98 -3.67 44.05
C ALA A 82 -13.03 -2.13 43.93
N ASN A 83 -12.60 -1.58 42.78
CA ASN A 83 -12.55 -0.14 42.53
C ASN A 83 -13.59 0.34 41.51
N ALA A 84 -14.62 -0.47 41.22
CA ALA A 84 -15.65 -0.14 40.25
C ALA A 84 -16.43 1.15 40.60
N SER A 85 -16.54 1.50 41.88
CA SER A 85 -17.15 2.75 42.35
C SER A 85 -16.30 4.01 42.07
N ASN A 86 -15.04 3.82 41.65
CA ASN A 86 -14.08 4.89 41.33
C ASN A 86 -13.86 5.00 39.81
N ASP A 87 -14.89 4.68 39.01
CA ASP A 87 -14.87 4.69 37.54
C ASP A 87 -13.81 3.77 36.88
N ILE A 88 -13.30 2.77 37.61
CA ILE A 88 -12.38 1.76 37.05
C ILE A 88 -13.20 0.60 36.46
N GLU A 89 -13.29 0.57 35.13
CA GLU A 89 -13.98 -0.50 34.42
C GLU A 89 -13.21 -1.83 34.44
N ARG A 90 -13.97 -2.92 34.51
CA ARG A 90 -13.42 -4.27 34.37
C ARG A 90 -13.29 -4.63 32.89
N PHE A 91 -12.08 -5.01 32.47
CA PHE A 91 -11.86 -5.49 31.10
C PHE A 91 -12.39 -6.92 30.90
N PRO A 92 -13.01 -7.22 29.74
CA PRO A 92 -13.42 -8.58 29.42
C PRO A 92 -12.20 -9.49 29.24
N THR A 93 -12.34 -10.75 29.67
CA THR A 93 -11.28 -11.75 29.46
C THR A 93 -11.12 -12.00 27.96
N PRO A 94 -9.91 -11.81 27.38
CA PRO A 94 -9.68 -12.14 25.98
C PRO A 94 -9.96 -13.63 25.74
N LYS A 95 -10.75 -13.94 24.70
CA LYS A 95 -10.97 -15.31 24.27
C LYS A 95 -9.64 -15.92 23.79
N PRO A 96 -9.34 -17.18 24.15
CA PRO A 96 -8.18 -17.87 23.56
C PRO A 96 -8.36 -17.96 22.04
N PRO A 97 -7.28 -17.92 21.26
CA PRO A 97 -7.36 -18.17 19.83
C PRO A 97 -7.88 -19.58 19.57
N VAL A 98 -8.51 -19.77 18.42
CA VAL A 98 -8.96 -21.09 17.96
C VAL A 98 -7.77 -22.06 17.88
N ASP A 99 -8.02 -23.31 18.24
CA ASP A 99 -7.01 -24.37 18.22
C ASP A 99 -6.46 -24.58 16.80
N ARG A 100 -5.13 -24.69 16.71
CA ARG A 100 -4.39 -24.94 15.47
C ARG A 100 -4.82 -26.24 14.81
N SER A 101 -5.17 -27.27 15.60
CA SER A 101 -5.64 -28.55 15.08
C SER A 101 -6.94 -28.37 14.29
N ARG A 102 -7.90 -27.61 14.83
CA ARG A 102 -9.18 -27.32 14.17
C ARG A 102 -8.99 -26.54 12.87
N ILE A 103 -8.09 -25.55 12.87
CA ILE A 103 -7.77 -24.81 11.64
C ILE A 103 -7.20 -25.76 10.58
N SER A 104 -6.31 -26.66 10.97
CA SER A 104 -5.71 -27.62 10.03
C SER A 104 -6.76 -28.55 9.42
N THR A 105 -7.67 -29.10 10.25
CA THR A 105 -8.80 -29.91 9.77
C THR A 105 -9.70 -29.13 8.79
N LEU A 106 -10.01 -27.87 9.09
CA LEU A 106 -10.81 -27.03 8.21
C LEU A 106 -10.11 -26.74 6.87
N LEU A 107 -8.78 -26.60 6.85
CA LEU A 107 -8.02 -26.43 5.61
C LEU A 107 -7.99 -27.71 4.76
N ASP A 108 -7.93 -28.87 5.40
CA ASP A 108 -8.06 -30.18 4.72
C ASP A 108 -9.46 -30.36 4.15
N GLU A 109 -10.50 -30.02 4.92
CA GLU A 109 -11.89 -30.00 4.45
C GLU A 109 -12.09 -29.00 3.29
N ALA A 110 -11.42 -27.84 3.32
CA ALA A 110 -11.48 -26.84 2.25
C ALA A 110 -10.82 -27.32 0.95
N SER A 111 -9.89 -28.27 1.04
CA SER A 111 -9.24 -28.86 -0.13
C SER A 111 -10.17 -29.76 -0.95
N ASN A 112 -11.24 -30.29 -0.34
CA ASN A 112 -12.24 -31.12 -1.02
C ASN A 112 -13.45 -30.27 -1.50
N PRO A 113 -13.78 -30.26 -2.81
CA PRO A 113 -14.87 -29.46 -3.36
C PRO A 113 -16.23 -29.63 -2.67
N SER A 114 -16.56 -30.82 -2.15
CA SER A 114 -17.88 -31.06 -1.53
C SER A 114 -18.02 -30.42 -0.15
N THR A 115 -16.94 -30.38 0.64
CA THR A 115 -16.93 -29.82 2.00
C THR A 115 -16.48 -28.36 2.05
N ARG A 116 -15.80 -27.89 0.99
CA ARG A 116 -15.21 -26.56 0.89
C ARG A 116 -16.13 -25.40 1.25
N PRO A 117 -17.38 -25.30 0.77
CA PRO A 117 -18.22 -24.14 1.08
C PRO A 117 -18.47 -23.97 2.58
N ASN A 118 -18.61 -25.08 3.32
CA ASN A 118 -18.82 -25.06 4.76
C ASN A 118 -17.51 -24.73 5.50
N ALA A 119 -16.42 -25.36 5.09
CA ALA A 119 -15.10 -25.10 5.68
C ALA A 119 -14.66 -23.63 5.50
N LEU A 120 -14.81 -23.06 4.30
CA LEU A 120 -14.49 -21.66 4.05
C LEU A 120 -15.37 -20.69 4.84
N ARG A 121 -16.65 -21.03 5.04
CA ARG A 121 -17.57 -20.22 5.86
C ARG A 121 -17.10 -20.19 7.32
N GLU A 122 -16.73 -21.34 7.88
CA GLU A 122 -16.24 -21.43 9.25
C GLU A 122 -14.89 -20.73 9.43
N LEU A 123 -13.93 -20.97 8.52
CA LEU A 123 -12.63 -20.29 8.51
C LEU A 123 -12.79 -18.76 8.45
N ARG A 124 -13.77 -18.27 7.68
CA ARG A 124 -14.07 -16.83 7.61
C ARG A 124 -14.68 -16.29 8.89
N SER A 125 -15.57 -17.05 9.54
CA SER A 125 -16.10 -16.69 10.88
C SER A 125 -14.96 -16.56 11.88
N ILE A 126 -14.08 -17.56 11.92
CA ILE A 126 -12.91 -17.59 12.81
C ILE A 126 -12.00 -16.37 12.58
N ALA A 127 -11.70 -16.05 11.31
CA ALA A 127 -10.85 -14.91 10.94
C ALA A 127 -11.47 -13.55 11.32
N ALA A 128 -12.80 -13.43 11.25
CA ALA A 128 -13.52 -12.20 11.57
C ALA A 128 -13.59 -11.93 13.09
N GLU A 129 -13.53 -12.97 13.93
CA GLU A 129 -13.67 -12.83 15.38
C GLU A 129 -12.50 -12.07 16.05
N SER A 130 -11.27 -12.29 15.59
CA SER A 130 -10.11 -11.62 16.20
C SER A 130 -8.86 -11.64 15.31
N GLU A 131 -7.97 -10.66 15.52
CA GLU A 131 -6.63 -10.68 14.91
C GLU A 131 -5.78 -11.87 15.37
N ARG A 132 -6.00 -12.34 16.61
CA ARG A 132 -5.31 -13.51 17.16
C ARG A 132 -5.65 -14.78 16.38
N ASN A 133 -6.92 -14.96 16.01
CA ASN A 133 -7.33 -16.05 15.15
C ASN A 133 -6.66 -15.96 13.78
N ARG A 134 -6.60 -14.77 13.17
CA ARG A 134 -5.90 -14.58 11.88
C ARG A 134 -4.42 -14.96 11.95
N ARG A 135 -3.72 -14.56 13.01
CA ARG A 135 -2.32 -14.95 13.23
C ARG A 135 -2.17 -16.45 13.48
N CYS A 136 -3.09 -17.07 14.24
CA CYS A 136 -3.11 -18.52 14.41
C CYS A 136 -3.28 -19.23 13.05
N MET A 137 -4.21 -18.75 12.22
CA MET A 137 -4.44 -19.27 10.86
C MET A 137 -3.23 -19.08 9.95
N GLU A 138 -2.57 -17.91 9.98
CA GLU A 138 -1.31 -17.68 9.26
C GLU A 138 -0.24 -18.70 9.69
N SER A 139 -0.07 -18.88 11.01
CA SER A 139 0.90 -19.83 11.56
C SER A 139 0.58 -21.30 11.21
N ALA A 140 -0.70 -21.61 11.01
CA ALA A 140 -1.19 -22.92 10.59
C ALA A 140 -1.04 -23.17 9.08
N GLY A 141 -0.57 -22.18 8.31
CA GLY A 141 -0.36 -22.32 6.87
C GLY A 141 -1.60 -22.00 6.03
N ALA A 142 -2.59 -21.30 6.57
CA ALA A 142 -3.82 -20.98 5.83
C ALA A 142 -3.57 -20.23 4.52
N GLY A 143 -2.62 -19.29 4.50
CA GLY A 143 -2.26 -18.57 3.26
C GLY A 143 -1.77 -19.49 2.15
N ASP A 144 -0.95 -20.49 2.51
CA ASP A 144 -0.39 -21.48 1.57
C ASP A 144 -1.47 -22.42 1.02
N ALA A 145 -2.32 -22.93 1.90
CA ALA A 145 -3.43 -23.80 1.55
C ALA A 145 -4.43 -23.09 0.62
N LEU A 146 -4.81 -21.84 0.93
CA LEU A 146 -5.74 -21.08 0.11
C LEU A 146 -5.19 -20.80 -1.29
N VAL A 147 -3.92 -20.39 -1.40
CA VAL A 147 -3.29 -20.17 -2.71
C VAL A 147 -3.17 -21.48 -3.49
N SER A 148 -2.84 -22.59 -2.82
CA SER A 148 -2.82 -23.92 -3.43
C SER A 148 -4.18 -24.33 -4.00
N ILE A 149 -5.28 -24.05 -3.30
CA ILE A 149 -6.64 -24.32 -3.79
C ILE A 149 -6.94 -23.40 -4.99
N MET A 150 -6.68 -22.10 -4.88
CA MET A 150 -6.89 -21.13 -5.96
C MET A 150 -6.17 -21.51 -7.26
N LYS A 151 -5.01 -22.15 -7.18
CA LYS A 151 -4.25 -22.62 -8.36
C LYS A 151 -4.88 -23.81 -9.07
N ARG A 152 -5.59 -24.67 -8.34
CA ARG A 152 -6.22 -25.89 -8.91
C ARG A 152 -7.53 -25.58 -9.62
N GLU A 153 -8.19 -24.50 -9.24
CA GLU A 153 -9.49 -24.13 -9.76
C GLU A 153 -9.37 -23.29 -11.04
N MET A 154 -10.17 -23.63 -12.06
CA MET A 154 -10.26 -22.83 -13.29
C MET A 154 -10.92 -21.48 -13.03
N VAL A 155 -11.90 -21.46 -12.12
CA VAL A 155 -12.61 -20.26 -11.67
C VAL A 155 -12.41 -20.16 -10.18
N ILE A 156 -11.67 -19.13 -9.75
CA ILE A 156 -11.43 -18.90 -8.33
C ILE A 156 -12.72 -18.42 -7.68
N GLU A 157 -13.18 -19.18 -6.69
CA GLU A 157 -14.33 -18.81 -5.87
C GLU A 157 -14.07 -17.48 -5.13
N GLU A 158 -15.03 -16.55 -5.18
CA GLU A 158 -14.89 -15.25 -4.51
C GLU A 158 -14.60 -15.41 -3.01
N THR A 159 -15.19 -16.44 -2.37
CA THR A 159 -14.99 -16.72 -0.94
C THR A 159 -13.53 -17.04 -0.60
N LEU A 160 -12.80 -17.75 -1.47
CA LEU A 160 -11.36 -18.03 -1.28
C LEU A 160 -10.55 -16.73 -1.28
N LEU A 161 -10.82 -15.87 -2.26
CA LEU A 161 -10.14 -14.58 -2.39
C LEU A 161 -10.46 -13.66 -1.21
N CYS A 162 -11.72 -13.64 -0.75
CA CYS A 162 -12.14 -12.89 0.43
C CYS A 162 -11.38 -13.36 1.66
N LEU A 163 -11.34 -14.67 1.90
CA LEU A 163 -10.67 -15.20 3.07
C LEU A 163 -9.18 -14.88 3.05
N LEU A 164 -8.49 -15.07 1.91
CA LEU A 164 -7.08 -14.71 1.79
C LEU A 164 -6.82 -13.22 2.04
N HIS A 165 -7.70 -12.35 1.55
CA HIS A 165 -7.66 -10.91 1.82
C HIS A 165 -7.88 -10.59 3.30
N ASP A 166 -8.90 -11.19 3.90
CA ASP A 166 -9.35 -10.93 5.27
C ASP A 166 -8.37 -11.52 6.31
N LEU A 167 -7.55 -12.50 5.94
CA LEU A 167 -6.45 -13.00 6.78
C LEU A 167 -5.40 -11.93 7.09
N GLN A 168 -5.24 -10.91 6.22
CA GLN A 168 -4.28 -9.82 6.42
C GLN A 168 -2.88 -10.32 6.80
N LEU A 169 -2.34 -11.25 6.00
CA LEU A 169 -1.04 -11.89 6.26
C LEU A 169 0.04 -10.86 6.55
N SER A 170 0.88 -11.17 7.54
CA SER A 170 2.05 -10.34 7.84
C SER A 170 3.00 -10.26 6.63
N ALA A 171 3.89 -9.26 6.61
CA ALA A 171 4.89 -9.18 5.55
C ALA A 171 5.79 -10.43 5.48
N ARG A 172 6.04 -11.09 6.62
CA ARG A 172 6.74 -12.38 6.70
C ARG A 172 5.89 -13.51 6.13
N GLY A 173 4.62 -13.62 6.52
CA GLY A 173 3.69 -14.61 6.01
C GLY A 173 3.49 -14.51 4.50
N MET A 174 3.34 -13.30 3.97
CA MET A 174 3.24 -13.07 2.52
C MET A 174 4.53 -13.49 1.79
N ARG A 175 5.72 -13.19 2.35
CA ARG A 175 7.00 -13.68 1.80
C ARG A 175 7.08 -15.21 1.78
N ASP A 176 6.64 -15.86 2.85
CA ASP A 176 6.62 -17.32 2.93
C ASP A 176 5.67 -17.94 1.91
N VAL A 177 4.49 -17.36 1.70
CA VAL A 177 3.56 -17.76 0.64
C VAL A 177 4.20 -17.57 -0.74
N LEU A 178 4.79 -16.40 -1.03
CA LEU A 178 5.45 -16.13 -2.32
C LEU A 178 6.62 -17.06 -2.60
N ARG A 179 7.32 -17.53 -1.56
CA ARG A 179 8.42 -18.50 -1.71
C ARG A 179 7.93 -19.86 -2.17
N ARG A 180 6.74 -20.30 -1.72
CA ARG A 180 6.12 -21.58 -2.15
C ARG A 180 5.27 -21.44 -3.42
N HIS A 181 4.75 -20.24 -3.64
CA HIS A 181 3.86 -19.90 -4.75
C HIS A 181 4.39 -18.65 -5.47
N ALA A 182 5.47 -18.82 -6.23
CA ALA A 182 6.09 -17.73 -6.98
C ALA A 182 5.17 -17.13 -8.05
N ASP A 183 4.14 -17.87 -8.45
CA ASP A 183 3.11 -17.52 -9.44
C ASP A 183 1.89 -16.80 -8.85
N LEU A 184 1.89 -16.45 -7.55
CA LEU A 184 0.75 -15.77 -6.92
C LEU A 184 0.41 -14.44 -7.60
N ILE A 185 1.40 -13.70 -8.08
CA ILE A 185 1.21 -12.42 -8.78
C ILE A 185 0.37 -12.65 -10.05
N GLU A 186 0.72 -13.68 -10.82
CA GLU A 186 0.05 -14.09 -12.06
C GLU A 186 -1.35 -14.65 -11.75
N VAL A 187 -1.51 -15.43 -10.67
CA VAL A 187 -2.82 -15.92 -10.22
C VAL A 187 -3.77 -14.75 -9.93
N LEU A 188 -3.31 -13.74 -9.19
CA LEU A 188 -4.11 -12.55 -8.87
C LEU A 188 -4.40 -11.70 -10.12
N ALA A 189 -3.47 -11.61 -11.06
CA ALA A 189 -3.70 -10.97 -12.35
C ALA A 189 -4.80 -11.68 -13.15
N ARG A 190 -4.78 -13.02 -13.22
CA ARG A 190 -5.83 -13.82 -13.87
C ARG A 190 -7.20 -13.62 -13.23
N VAL A 191 -7.28 -13.51 -11.90
CA VAL A 191 -8.55 -13.21 -11.21
C VAL A 191 -9.11 -11.87 -11.68
N MET A 192 -8.26 -10.85 -11.82
CA MET A 192 -8.69 -9.51 -12.25
C MET A 192 -9.12 -9.45 -13.72
N LEU A 193 -8.56 -10.32 -14.57
CA LEU A 193 -8.86 -10.41 -16.00
C LEU A 193 -9.99 -11.38 -16.34
N ALA A 194 -10.51 -12.15 -15.37
CA ALA A 194 -11.55 -13.12 -15.62
C ALA A 194 -12.85 -12.45 -16.09
N ARG A 195 -13.44 -12.94 -17.19
CA ARG A 195 -14.63 -12.37 -17.84
C ARG A 195 -15.85 -12.16 -16.92
N ARG A 196 -15.96 -12.95 -15.85
CA ARG A 196 -17.07 -12.90 -14.88
C ARG A 196 -16.64 -12.38 -13.51
N ALA A 197 -15.46 -11.77 -13.40
CA ALA A 197 -15.00 -11.21 -12.13
C ALA A 197 -15.87 -10.00 -11.75
N SER A 198 -16.42 -10.03 -10.54
CA SER A 198 -17.10 -8.86 -9.97
C SER A 198 -16.09 -7.75 -9.66
N ASP A 199 -16.54 -6.50 -9.68
CA ASP A 199 -15.71 -5.36 -9.28
C ASP A 199 -15.16 -5.52 -7.86
N GLN A 200 -15.95 -6.11 -6.97
CA GLN A 200 -15.52 -6.43 -5.62
C GLN A 200 -14.38 -7.47 -5.59
N CYS A 201 -14.43 -8.51 -6.44
CA CYS A 201 -13.32 -9.46 -6.60
C CYS A 201 -12.06 -8.76 -7.10
N ARG A 202 -12.18 -7.95 -8.15
CA ARG A 202 -11.06 -7.21 -8.74
C ARG A 202 -10.42 -6.24 -7.74
N ALA A 203 -11.23 -5.54 -6.95
CA ALA A 203 -10.77 -4.65 -5.89
C ALA A 203 -10.00 -5.40 -4.79
N ARG A 204 -10.48 -6.56 -4.33
CA ARG A 204 -9.74 -7.38 -3.34
C ARG A 204 -8.45 -7.94 -3.93
N ALA A 205 -8.50 -8.41 -5.18
CA ALA A 205 -7.33 -8.96 -5.88
C ALA A 205 -6.21 -7.92 -6.01
N VAL A 206 -6.51 -6.66 -6.39
CA VAL A 206 -5.46 -5.64 -6.52
C VAL A 206 -4.87 -5.23 -5.15
N VAL A 207 -5.67 -5.26 -4.08
CA VAL A 207 -5.19 -4.97 -2.71
C VAL A 207 -4.29 -6.10 -2.19
N LEU A 208 -4.65 -7.36 -2.45
CA LEU A 208 -3.80 -8.52 -2.20
C LEU A 208 -2.52 -8.46 -3.02
N LEU A 209 -2.63 -8.13 -4.31
CA LEU A 209 -1.49 -8.00 -5.21
C LEU A 209 -0.52 -6.94 -4.73
N ARG A 210 -1.01 -5.79 -4.25
CA ARG A 210 -0.16 -4.76 -3.63
C ARG A 210 0.65 -5.33 -2.46
N SER A 211 0.04 -6.17 -1.63
CA SER A 211 0.72 -6.79 -0.48
C SER A 211 1.75 -7.82 -0.94
N ALA A 212 1.44 -8.57 -2.00
CA ALA A 212 2.35 -9.52 -2.63
C ALA A 212 3.56 -8.81 -3.27
N VAL A 213 3.34 -7.76 -4.07
CA VAL A 213 4.42 -7.00 -4.74
C VAL A 213 5.34 -6.34 -3.71
N ALA A 214 4.80 -5.78 -2.63
CA ALA A 214 5.60 -5.19 -1.55
C ALA A 214 6.46 -6.22 -0.78
N ALA A 215 6.06 -7.50 -0.81
CA ALA A 215 6.78 -8.60 -0.16
C ALA A 215 7.70 -9.37 -1.13
N ALA A 216 7.50 -9.24 -2.43
CA ALA A 216 8.18 -10.02 -3.46
C ALA A 216 9.67 -9.65 -3.57
N ASN A 217 10.47 -10.64 -3.94
CA ASN A 217 11.89 -10.41 -4.23
C ASN A 217 12.09 -9.84 -5.66
N PRO A 218 13.25 -9.24 -5.96
CA PRO A 218 13.55 -8.68 -7.27
C PRO A 218 13.29 -9.62 -8.47
N ASN A 219 13.60 -10.91 -8.33
CA ASN A 219 13.43 -11.88 -9.42
C ASN A 219 11.95 -12.08 -9.77
N GLN A 220 11.09 -12.15 -8.75
CA GLN A 220 9.63 -12.25 -8.92
C GLN A 220 9.04 -10.98 -9.56
N LEU A 221 9.53 -9.80 -9.17
CA LEU A 221 9.06 -8.53 -9.74
C LEU A 221 9.45 -8.37 -11.22
N MET A 222 10.61 -8.91 -11.62
CA MET A 222 11.05 -8.88 -13.03
C MET A 222 10.28 -9.88 -13.91
N SER A 223 9.77 -10.97 -13.34
CA SER A 223 9.01 -11.99 -14.07
C SER A 223 7.52 -11.66 -14.23
N ALA A 224 6.98 -10.74 -13.43
CA ALA A 224 5.56 -10.36 -13.41
C ALA A 224 5.09 -9.73 -14.74
N ARG A 225 4.67 -10.55 -15.71
CA ARG A 225 4.39 -10.13 -17.10
C ARG A 225 2.92 -9.76 -17.32
N GLU A 226 2.02 -10.64 -16.91
CA GLU A 226 0.57 -10.55 -17.19
C GLU A 226 -0.15 -9.58 -16.25
N VAL A 227 0.57 -9.02 -15.27
CA VAL A 227 0.02 -8.16 -14.22
C VAL A 227 -0.36 -6.77 -14.73
N PHE A 228 0.27 -6.27 -15.80
CA PHE A 228 0.09 -4.87 -16.24
C PHE A 228 -1.29 -4.62 -16.81
N GLU A 229 -1.77 -5.46 -17.74
CA GLU A 229 -3.12 -5.34 -18.31
C GLU A 229 -4.19 -5.37 -17.21
N ALA A 230 -4.03 -6.29 -16.25
CA ALA A 230 -4.94 -6.46 -15.13
C ALA A 230 -5.01 -5.21 -14.25
N VAL A 231 -3.85 -4.69 -13.85
CA VAL A 231 -3.76 -3.52 -12.96
C VAL A 231 -4.21 -2.25 -13.68
N VAL A 232 -3.81 -2.06 -14.94
CA VAL A 232 -4.25 -0.91 -15.74
C VAL A 232 -5.76 -0.94 -15.94
N GLY A 233 -6.34 -2.12 -16.19
CA GLY A 233 -7.80 -2.29 -16.27
C GLY A 233 -8.51 -1.86 -14.98
N VAL A 234 -8.02 -2.26 -13.81
CA VAL A 234 -8.61 -1.85 -12.52
C VAL A 234 -8.53 -0.33 -12.30
N ILE A 235 -7.41 0.29 -12.67
CA ILE A 235 -7.23 1.75 -12.57
C ILE A 235 -8.15 2.48 -13.56
N ARG A 236 -8.29 1.97 -14.78
CA ARG A 236 -9.16 2.51 -15.83
C ARG A 236 -10.62 2.53 -15.41
N ASP A 237 -11.09 1.43 -14.83
CA ASP A 237 -12.50 1.25 -14.47
C ASP A 237 -12.88 1.99 -13.18
N ARG A 238 -11.89 2.49 -12.43
CA ARG A 238 -12.07 3.29 -11.20
C ARG A 238 -13.03 2.65 -10.18
N ILE A 239 -12.92 1.34 -10.03
CA ILE A 239 -13.78 0.52 -9.16
C ILE A 239 -13.98 1.13 -7.77
N SER A 240 -12.87 1.57 -7.14
CA SER A 240 -12.90 2.32 -5.89
C SER A 240 -11.61 3.10 -5.70
N ALA A 241 -11.64 4.15 -4.87
CA ALA A 241 -10.42 4.91 -4.54
C ALA A 241 -9.33 4.02 -3.92
N GLN A 242 -9.70 3.01 -3.13
CA GLN A 242 -8.76 2.06 -2.54
C GLN A 242 -8.11 1.16 -3.61
N ALA A 243 -8.92 0.62 -4.54
CA ALA A 243 -8.43 -0.21 -5.63
C ALA A 243 -7.51 0.58 -6.56
N THR A 244 -7.88 1.81 -6.93
CA THR A 244 -7.05 2.70 -7.75
C THR A 244 -5.72 3.03 -7.06
N LYS A 245 -5.75 3.39 -5.76
CA LYS A 245 -4.52 3.64 -4.99
C LYS A 245 -3.64 2.39 -4.90
N ALA A 246 -4.25 1.20 -4.75
CA ALA A 246 -3.50 -0.05 -4.73
C ALA A 246 -2.84 -0.35 -6.08
N GLY A 247 -3.58 -0.20 -7.19
CA GLY A 247 -3.06 -0.37 -8.54
C GLY A 247 -1.92 0.60 -8.86
N LEU A 248 -2.04 1.87 -8.48
CA LEU A 248 -0.97 2.86 -8.67
C LEU A 248 0.30 2.53 -7.88
N LYS A 249 0.18 1.99 -6.65
CA LYS A 249 1.34 1.51 -5.87
C LYS A 249 1.99 0.31 -6.56
N VAL A 250 1.19 -0.65 -7.01
CA VAL A 250 1.66 -1.83 -7.76
C VAL A 250 2.43 -1.41 -9.01
N LEU A 251 1.88 -0.51 -9.83
CA LEU A 251 2.59 0.01 -11.02
C LEU A 251 3.87 0.75 -10.64
N GLY A 252 3.85 1.58 -9.60
CA GLY A 252 5.04 2.30 -9.14
C GLY A 252 6.18 1.38 -8.73
N GLU A 253 5.88 0.31 -8.00
CA GLU A 253 6.86 -0.69 -7.55
C GLU A 253 7.37 -1.56 -8.72
N LEU A 254 6.49 -2.05 -9.58
CA LEU A 254 6.88 -2.87 -10.73
C LEU A 254 7.66 -2.09 -11.79
N CYS A 255 7.31 -0.83 -12.04
CA CYS A 255 7.96 0.02 -13.04
C CYS A 255 9.28 0.64 -12.56
N ALA A 256 9.72 0.36 -11.33
CA ALA A 256 11.10 0.62 -10.93
C ALA A 256 12.08 -0.08 -11.89
N TRP A 257 11.69 -1.25 -12.42
CA TRP A 257 12.44 -2.06 -13.37
C TRP A 257 12.20 -1.64 -14.82
N GLY A 258 13.27 -1.40 -15.59
CA GLY A 258 13.17 -0.84 -16.94
C GLY A 258 12.28 -1.62 -17.91
N ARG A 259 12.40 -2.97 -17.95
CA ARG A 259 11.58 -3.83 -18.84
C ARG A 259 10.09 -3.78 -18.50
N ASN A 260 9.77 -3.56 -17.23
CA ASN A 260 8.38 -3.47 -16.77
C ASN A 260 7.73 -2.14 -17.17
N ARG A 261 8.52 -1.06 -17.34
CA ARG A 261 8.00 0.21 -17.86
C ARG A 261 7.42 0.03 -19.25
N VAL A 262 8.15 -0.66 -20.13
CA VAL A 262 7.69 -0.92 -21.51
C VAL A 262 6.39 -1.73 -21.50
N ARG A 263 6.31 -2.80 -20.70
CA ARG A 263 5.09 -3.61 -20.56
C ARG A 263 3.89 -2.82 -20.01
N ALA A 264 4.13 -1.93 -19.05
CA ALA A 264 3.08 -1.05 -18.53
C ALA A 264 2.58 -0.08 -19.62
N VAL A 265 3.49 0.45 -20.43
CA VAL A 265 3.17 1.31 -21.58
C VAL A 265 2.35 0.55 -22.62
N GLU A 266 2.77 -0.66 -23.00
CA GLU A 266 2.04 -1.56 -23.93
C GLU A 266 0.64 -1.92 -23.41
N ALA A 267 0.46 -2.03 -22.09
CA ALA A 267 -0.85 -2.25 -21.46
C ALA A 267 -1.76 -0.98 -21.44
N GLY A 268 -1.30 0.14 -22.01
CA GLY A 268 -2.04 1.40 -22.08
C GLY A 268 -2.02 2.22 -20.78
N ALA A 269 -1.00 2.04 -19.92
CA ALA A 269 -0.92 2.76 -18.65
C ALA A 269 -0.83 4.29 -18.83
N VAL A 270 -0.13 4.76 -19.88
CA VAL A 270 0.11 6.20 -20.09
C VAL A 270 -1.20 6.95 -20.28
N ASP A 271 -2.07 6.49 -21.17
CA ASP A 271 -3.36 7.13 -21.43
C ASP A 271 -4.26 7.16 -20.20
N VAL A 272 -4.32 6.04 -19.47
CA VAL A 272 -5.12 5.93 -18.24
C VAL A 272 -4.61 6.90 -17.18
N LEU A 273 -3.28 7.03 -17.02
CA LEU A 273 -2.67 7.96 -16.08
C LEU A 273 -2.88 9.42 -16.50
N VAL A 274 -2.77 9.75 -17.79
CA VAL A 274 -3.07 11.09 -18.30
C VAL A 274 -4.53 11.46 -18.02
N GLY A 275 -5.48 10.54 -18.24
CA GLY A 275 -6.89 10.74 -17.90
C GLY A 275 -7.10 11.03 -16.41
N ILE A 276 -6.47 10.25 -15.53
CA ILE A 276 -6.49 10.50 -14.08
C ILE A 276 -5.91 11.87 -13.74
N VAL A 277 -4.77 12.24 -14.35
CA VAL A 277 -4.12 13.53 -14.08
C VAL A 277 -4.94 14.68 -14.63
N MET A 278 -5.69 14.52 -15.72
CA MET A 278 -6.51 15.58 -16.30
C MET A 278 -7.75 15.90 -15.46
N GLU A 279 -8.40 14.87 -14.93
CA GLU A 279 -9.60 15.01 -14.12
C GLU A 279 -9.26 15.37 -12.66
N ALA A 280 -9.89 16.40 -12.09
CA ALA A 280 -9.96 16.51 -10.62
C ALA A 280 -11.18 17.29 -10.16
N GLY A 281 -12.01 16.60 -9.37
CA GLY A 281 -12.78 17.15 -8.26
C GLY A 281 -12.37 16.45 -6.96
N GLU A 282 -12.61 17.12 -5.83
CA GLU A 282 -12.46 16.63 -4.43
C GLU A 282 -11.04 16.30 -3.89
N ILE A 283 -10.93 16.24 -2.55
CA ILE A 283 -9.67 16.05 -1.80
C ILE A 283 -9.12 14.63 -1.98
N GLU A 284 -9.96 13.59 -1.98
CA GLU A 284 -9.49 12.21 -2.19
C GLU A 284 -8.92 12.00 -3.60
N GLY A 285 -9.48 12.69 -4.59
CA GLY A 285 -8.96 12.73 -5.95
C GLY A 285 -7.54 13.29 -6.01
N ARG A 286 -7.17 14.22 -5.12
CA ARG A 286 -5.82 14.83 -5.11
C ARG A 286 -4.74 13.79 -4.90
N ARG A 287 -4.92 12.87 -3.94
CA ARG A 287 -3.91 11.84 -3.66
C ARG A 287 -3.75 10.87 -4.82
N VAL A 288 -4.85 10.53 -5.49
CA VAL A 288 -4.82 9.68 -6.68
C VAL A 288 -4.08 10.37 -7.82
N VAL A 289 -4.32 11.66 -8.06
CA VAL A 289 -3.60 12.46 -9.07
C VAL A 289 -2.11 12.55 -8.76
N GLU A 290 -1.72 12.77 -7.50
CA GLU A 290 -0.30 12.76 -7.09
C GLU A 290 0.37 11.42 -7.40
N MET A 291 -0.28 10.31 -7.03
CA MET A 291 0.24 8.97 -7.30
C MET A 291 0.31 8.69 -8.81
N GLY A 292 -0.68 9.16 -9.57
CA GLY A 292 -0.68 9.10 -11.03
C GLY A 292 0.52 9.82 -11.64
N LEU A 293 0.82 11.04 -11.18
CA LEU A 293 2.02 11.80 -11.59
C LEU A 293 3.32 11.09 -11.23
N VAL A 294 3.39 10.41 -10.09
CA VAL A 294 4.57 9.62 -9.71
C VAL A 294 4.79 8.47 -10.70
N VAL A 295 3.75 7.70 -11.02
CA VAL A 295 3.86 6.58 -11.98
C VAL A 295 4.17 7.12 -13.37
N LEU A 296 3.55 8.22 -13.80
CA LEU A 296 3.78 8.83 -15.10
C LEU A 296 5.22 9.34 -15.25
N ASP A 297 5.81 9.93 -14.21
CA ASP A 297 7.25 10.29 -14.16
C ASP A 297 8.16 9.07 -14.34
N ILE A 298 7.80 7.93 -13.72
CA ILE A 298 8.54 6.67 -13.91
C ILE A 298 8.46 6.18 -15.36
N LEU A 299 7.26 6.17 -15.96
CA LEU A 299 7.05 5.71 -17.34
C LEU A 299 7.73 6.62 -18.37
N CYS A 300 7.69 7.94 -18.19
CA CYS A 300 8.44 8.91 -19.01
C CYS A 300 9.97 8.79 -18.83
N GLY A 301 10.44 7.89 -17.98
CA GLY A 301 11.84 7.48 -17.87
C GLY A 301 12.33 6.53 -18.96
N CYS A 302 11.46 5.93 -19.79
CA CYS A 302 11.84 5.16 -20.99
C CYS A 302 11.35 5.82 -22.29
N ALA A 303 11.85 5.38 -23.44
CA ALA A 303 11.55 6.01 -24.73
C ALA A 303 10.09 5.81 -25.16
N GLU A 304 9.58 4.59 -24.94
CA GLU A 304 8.22 4.15 -25.23
C GLU A 304 7.21 4.97 -24.43
N GLY A 305 7.44 5.14 -23.12
CA GLY A 305 6.55 5.93 -22.28
C GLY A 305 6.51 7.41 -22.67
N ARG A 306 7.63 7.97 -23.15
CA ARG A 306 7.64 9.34 -23.69
C ARG A 306 6.91 9.44 -25.04
N ALA A 307 7.09 8.45 -25.91
CA ALA A 307 6.43 8.40 -27.21
C ALA A 307 4.91 8.35 -27.05
N GLU A 308 4.40 7.44 -26.21
CA GLU A 308 2.96 7.37 -25.90
C GLU A 308 2.45 8.65 -25.21
N PHE A 309 3.22 9.22 -24.28
CA PHE A 309 2.81 10.44 -23.59
C PHE A 309 2.64 11.64 -24.54
N VAL A 310 3.57 11.79 -25.50
CA VAL A 310 3.50 12.83 -26.52
C VAL A 310 2.42 12.51 -27.57
N GLY A 311 2.16 11.24 -27.85
CA GLY A 311 1.06 10.82 -28.73
C GLY A 311 -0.33 11.14 -28.15
N ASN A 312 -0.44 11.26 -26.82
CA ASN A 312 -1.69 11.64 -26.17
C ASN A 312 -1.91 13.16 -26.24
N ALA A 313 -2.94 13.58 -26.99
CA ALA A 313 -3.30 14.98 -27.24
C ALA A 313 -3.58 15.84 -25.99
N THR A 314 -3.77 15.22 -24.81
CA THR A 314 -4.01 15.93 -23.56
C THR A 314 -2.86 15.80 -22.56
N GLY A 315 -1.80 15.05 -22.89
CA GLY A 315 -0.70 14.74 -21.96
C GLY A 315 -0.01 15.98 -21.40
N LEU A 316 0.45 16.87 -22.28
CA LEU A 316 1.14 18.11 -21.90
C LEU A 316 0.23 19.06 -21.12
N ALA A 317 -1.02 19.22 -21.56
CA ALA A 317 -2.01 20.04 -20.88
C ALA A 317 -2.34 19.51 -19.48
N ALA A 318 -2.54 18.19 -19.34
CA ALA A 318 -2.85 17.53 -18.09
C ALA A 318 -1.75 17.75 -17.05
N VAL A 319 -0.49 17.48 -17.41
CA VAL A 319 0.66 17.68 -16.51
C VAL A 319 0.89 19.17 -16.22
N GLY A 320 0.87 20.03 -17.23
CA GLY A 320 1.06 21.48 -17.08
C GLY A 320 0.03 22.11 -16.14
N LYS A 321 -1.23 21.67 -16.21
CA LYS A 321 -2.31 22.14 -15.32
C LYS A 321 -2.06 21.79 -13.85
N ARG A 322 -1.33 20.72 -13.54
CA ARG A 322 -1.05 20.29 -12.15
C ARG A 322 0.14 20.97 -11.51
N VAL A 323 1.08 21.46 -12.30
CA VAL A 323 2.22 22.23 -11.83
C VAL A 323 1.72 23.47 -11.05
N LEU A 324 2.13 23.60 -9.79
CA LEU A 324 1.73 24.65 -8.84
C LEU A 324 0.24 24.65 -8.40
N ARG A 325 -0.53 23.62 -8.73
CA ARG A 325 -1.99 23.58 -8.43
C ARG A 325 -2.42 22.46 -7.49
N LEU A 326 -1.53 21.53 -7.16
CA LEU A 326 -1.87 20.35 -6.35
C LEU A 326 -1.05 20.25 -5.06
N SER A 327 0.26 20.05 -5.20
CA SER A 327 1.21 19.98 -4.08
C SER A 327 2.64 20.22 -4.56
N ASN A 328 3.58 20.35 -3.63
CA ASN A 328 5.01 20.44 -3.96
C ASN A 328 5.52 19.17 -4.64
N VAL A 329 5.08 17.99 -4.18
CA VAL A 329 5.43 16.70 -4.78
C VAL A 329 4.89 16.61 -6.21
N ALA A 330 3.62 16.97 -6.42
CA ALA A 330 3.03 16.99 -7.75
C ALA A 330 3.75 17.96 -8.71
N THR A 331 4.13 19.13 -8.20
CA THR A 331 4.91 20.13 -8.96
C THR A 331 6.26 19.58 -9.36
N GLU A 332 6.98 18.95 -8.43
CA GLU A 332 8.27 18.29 -8.71
C GLU A 332 8.12 17.21 -9.79
N ARG A 333 7.15 16.29 -9.65
CA ARG A 333 6.91 15.22 -10.63
C ARG A 333 6.50 15.77 -11.99
N GLY A 334 5.63 16.78 -12.03
CA GLY A 334 5.22 17.44 -13.26
C GLY A 334 6.40 18.09 -13.99
N VAL A 335 7.24 18.85 -13.29
CA VAL A 335 8.45 19.46 -13.89
C VAL A 335 9.43 18.39 -14.38
N ARG A 336 9.57 17.26 -13.67
CA ARG A 336 10.41 16.13 -14.12
C ARG A 336 9.89 15.48 -15.40
N ILE A 337 8.58 15.26 -15.52
CA ILE A 337 7.96 14.74 -16.75
C ILE A 337 8.24 15.71 -17.90
N LEU A 338 7.90 17.00 -17.72
CA LEU A 338 8.09 18.04 -18.74
C LEU A 338 9.57 18.19 -19.14
N SER A 339 10.49 18.04 -18.19
CA SER A 339 11.94 18.00 -18.42
C SER A 339 12.35 16.83 -19.31
N SER A 340 11.84 15.63 -19.02
CA SER A 340 12.11 14.43 -19.81
C SER A 340 11.62 14.60 -21.24
N ILE A 341 10.40 15.08 -21.43
CA ILE A 341 9.81 15.31 -22.76
C ILE A 341 10.59 16.38 -23.53
N ALA A 342 10.82 17.56 -22.94
CA ALA A 342 11.53 18.64 -23.60
C ALA A 342 12.95 18.24 -24.01
N ARG A 343 13.63 17.39 -23.23
CA ARG A 343 15.01 16.98 -23.50
C ARG A 343 15.13 15.87 -24.53
N PHE A 344 14.23 14.89 -24.49
CA PHE A 344 14.38 13.65 -25.28
C PHE A 344 13.32 13.47 -26.38
N SER A 345 12.27 14.28 -26.37
CA SER A 345 11.13 14.23 -27.31
C SER A 345 10.71 15.62 -27.78
N GLY A 346 11.55 16.65 -27.59
CA GLY A 346 11.26 18.05 -27.89
C GLY A 346 11.33 18.40 -29.38
N THR A 347 10.44 17.85 -30.20
CA THR A 347 10.29 18.28 -31.60
C THR A 347 9.69 19.69 -31.66
N LYS A 348 9.78 20.36 -32.82
CA LYS A 348 9.17 21.70 -33.00
C LYS A 348 7.68 21.71 -32.66
N ALA A 349 6.94 20.67 -33.05
CA ALA A 349 5.52 20.52 -32.75
C ALA A 349 5.27 20.41 -31.23
N VAL A 350 6.03 19.55 -30.54
CA VAL A 350 5.91 19.36 -29.09
C VAL A 350 6.23 20.64 -28.33
N LEU A 351 7.30 21.34 -28.70
CA LEU A 351 7.69 22.60 -28.04
C LEU A 351 6.67 23.72 -28.27
N GLN A 352 6.02 23.74 -29.45
CA GLN A 352 4.95 24.66 -29.76
C GLN A 352 3.71 24.36 -28.92
N GLU A 353 3.29 23.09 -28.85
CA GLU A 353 2.17 22.65 -28.00
C GLU A 353 2.43 22.99 -26.52
N MET A 354 3.65 22.78 -26.01
CA MET A 354 4.02 23.18 -24.65
C MET A 354 3.79 24.68 -24.40
N ALA A 355 4.01 25.55 -25.39
CA ALA A 355 3.73 26.98 -25.25
C ALA A 355 2.21 27.24 -25.26
N GLU A 356 1.48 26.61 -26.18
CA GLU A 356 0.03 26.77 -26.36
C GLU A 356 -0.78 26.32 -25.14
N VAL A 357 -0.42 25.18 -24.54
CA VAL A 357 -1.10 24.64 -23.35
C VAL A 357 -0.61 25.28 -22.04
N GLY A 358 0.23 26.33 -22.13
CA GLY A 358 0.67 27.13 -20.98
C GLY A 358 1.74 26.49 -20.09
N VAL A 359 2.41 25.42 -20.55
CA VAL A 359 3.51 24.78 -19.79
C VAL A 359 4.67 25.74 -19.58
N VAL A 360 5.05 26.50 -20.62
CA VAL A 360 6.16 27.45 -20.53
C VAL A 360 5.88 28.52 -19.47
N ALA A 361 4.65 29.04 -19.43
CA ALA A 361 4.25 29.99 -18.40
C ALA A 361 4.36 29.40 -16.99
N LYS A 362 3.95 28.14 -16.81
CA LYS A 362 4.10 27.42 -15.54
C LYS A 362 5.57 27.25 -15.14
N LEU A 363 6.46 26.92 -16.09
CA LEU A 363 7.89 26.81 -15.81
C LEU A 363 8.50 28.15 -15.36
N CYS A 364 8.12 29.26 -15.97
CA CYS A 364 8.54 30.60 -15.52
C CYS A 364 8.07 30.88 -14.09
N LEU A 365 6.80 30.57 -13.78
CA LEU A 365 6.24 30.76 -12.43
C LEU A 365 6.95 29.89 -11.38
N VAL A 366 7.35 28.66 -11.73
CA VAL A 366 8.12 27.78 -10.83
C VAL A 366 9.43 28.42 -10.35
N LEU A 367 10.07 29.27 -11.16
CA LEU A 367 11.27 29.99 -10.75
C LEU A 367 10.99 31.06 -9.69
N GLN A 368 9.82 31.69 -9.75
CA GLN A 368 9.41 32.81 -8.92
C GLN A 368 8.87 32.40 -7.55
N VAL A 369 8.16 31.27 -7.48
CA VAL A 369 7.54 30.79 -6.23
C VAL A 369 8.49 29.92 -5.41
N ASN A 370 8.20 29.69 -4.13
CA ASN A 370 9.01 28.80 -3.29
C ASN A 370 8.79 27.32 -3.65
N CYS A 371 9.59 26.82 -4.59
CA CYS A 371 9.69 25.40 -4.93
C CYS A 371 11.09 24.86 -4.56
N GLY A 372 11.20 23.53 -4.42
CA GLY A 372 12.48 22.86 -4.16
C GLY A 372 13.56 23.22 -5.18
N VAL A 373 14.80 23.34 -4.71
CA VAL A 373 15.96 23.81 -5.50
C VAL A 373 16.13 23.02 -6.80
N LYS A 374 16.10 21.67 -6.72
CA LYS A 374 16.21 20.79 -7.89
C LYS A 374 15.10 21.00 -8.92
N THR A 375 13.88 21.32 -8.47
CA THR A 375 12.74 21.61 -9.33
C THR A 375 12.96 22.91 -10.09
N LYS A 376 13.46 23.95 -9.42
CA LYS A 376 13.81 25.23 -10.06
C LYS A 376 14.96 25.07 -11.05
N GLU A 377 15.98 24.29 -10.71
CA GLU A 377 17.11 24.01 -11.61
C GLU A 377 16.66 23.34 -12.91
N LYS A 378 15.81 22.30 -12.81
CA LYS A 378 15.23 21.65 -14.00
C LYS A 378 14.39 22.62 -14.83
N ALA A 379 13.51 23.39 -14.21
CA ALA A 379 12.72 24.40 -14.93
C ALA A 379 13.62 25.40 -15.66
N ARG A 380 14.69 25.86 -15.00
CA ARG A 380 15.68 26.76 -15.59
C ARG A 380 16.43 26.14 -16.76
N GLU A 381 16.88 24.89 -16.64
CA GLU A 381 17.57 24.15 -17.70
C GLU A 381 16.71 24.05 -18.96
N ILE A 382 15.44 23.69 -18.81
CA ILE A 382 14.49 23.54 -19.92
C ILE A 382 14.23 24.89 -20.61
N LEU A 383 14.02 25.96 -19.83
CA LEU A 383 13.81 27.31 -20.35
C LEU A 383 15.03 27.86 -21.09
N ARG A 384 16.26 27.51 -20.65
CA ARG A 384 17.49 27.81 -21.40
C ARG A 384 17.57 27.03 -22.69
N LEU A 385 17.36 25.71 -22.61
CA LEU A 385 17.52 24.77 -23.73
C LEU A 385 16.67 25.18 -24.95
N HIS A 386 15.41 25.58 -24.70
CA HIS A 386 14.44 25.90 -25.75
C HIS A 386 14.09 27.39 -25.83
N GLY A 387 14.89 28.26 -25.20
CA GLY A 387 14.61 29.69 -25.11
C GLY A 387 14.41 30.38 -26.47
N ARG A 388 15.13 29.94 -27.52
CA ARG A 388 14.98 30.48 -28.88
C ARG A 388 13.60 30.21 -29.48
N VAL A 389 13.00 29.05 -29.18
CA VAL A 389 11.68 28.67 -29.69
C VAL A 389 10.60 29.42 -28.91
N TRP A 390 10.72 29.47 -27.58
CA TRP A 390 9.65 29.99 -26.73
C TRP A 390 9.62 31.49 -26.57
N ARG A 391 10.76 32.19 -26.58
CA ARG A 391 10.78 33.67 -26.48
C ARG A 391 10.06 34.36 -27.64
N ASN A 392 9.99 33.70 -28.79
CA ASN A 392 9.34 34.20 -29.99
C ASN A 392 7.88 33.69 -30.14
N SER A 393 7.39 32.89 -29.18
CA SER A 393 6.05 32.34 -29.26
C SER A 393 5.00 33.38 -28.84
N PRO A 394 3.93 33.59 -29.62
CA PRO A 394 2.85 34.53 -29.28
C PRO A 394 2.04 34.05 -28.07
N CYS A 395 2.19 32.78 -27.67
CA CYS A 395 1.50 32.20 -26.52
C CYS A 395 2.15 32.60 -25.18
N ILE A 396 3.31 33.27 -25.19
CA ILE A 396 4.02 33.69 -23.98
C ILE A 396 3.74 35.16 -23.68
N ALA A 397 3.15 35.41 -22.50
CA ALA A 397 2.88 36.77 -22.08
C ALA A 397 4.18 37.58 -21.89
N PRO A 398 4.23 38.87 -22.31
CA PRO A 398 5.45 39.68 -22.29
C PRO A 398 6.13 39.76 -20.92
N TYR A 399 5.36 39.80 -19.83
CA TYR A 399 5.90 39.88 -18.46
C TYR A 399 6.67 38.61 -18.03
N LEU A 400 6.46 37.47 -18.70
CA LEU A 400 7.18 36.22 -18.42
C LEU A 400 8.53 36.16 -19.13
N LEU A 401 8.78 37.01 -20.13
CA LEU A 401 10.04 37.03 -20.88
C LEU A 401 11.23 37.39 -19.97
N SER A 402 11.01 38.24 -18.96
CA SER A 402 12.01 38.59 -17.94
C SER A 402 12.40 37.41 -17.03
N SER A 403 11.54 36.38 -16.97
CA SER A 403 11.79 35.17 -16.17
C SER A 403 12.60 34.12 -16.92
N PHE A 404 12.85 34.32 -18.23
CA PHE A 404 13.75 33.45 -18.95
C PHE A 404 15.16 33.63 -18.40
N PRO A 405 15.82 32.53 -18.02
CA PRO A 405 17.22 32.61 -17.64
C PRO A 405 18.07 33.11 -18.82
N ASN A 406 19.05 33.95 -18.48
CA ASN A 406 20.13 34.33 -19.38
C ASN A 406 20.89 33.09 -19.87
#